data_AF-A0A6I2FL09-F1
#
_entry.id   AF-A0A6I2FL09-F1
#
_cell.length_a   1.000
_cell.length_b   1.000
_cell.length_c   1.000
_cell.angle_alpha   90.00
_cell.angle_beta   90.00
_cell.angle_gamma   90.00
#
_symmetry.space_group_name_H-M   'P 1'
#
loop_
_entity.id
_entity.type
_entity.pdbx_description
1 polymer ?
#
loop_
_entity_poly.entity_id
_entity_poly.type
_entity_poly.pdbx_seq_one_letter_code
_entity_poly.pdbx_strand_id
1 'polypeptide(L)'
;MSVWRIATDEGPLPGDLDEGAPSIRDQFSNFIDKVVKWIPGDIAAIYAAGIVGFSGQANGGVPSTAWWILSAAAALVITFFLSLKHAGGPRGSAVRALLAAAAFFIWSATIPSSGWATFDWFADNARIVPWFAGVIGLMFTAFAEWATEAIPNP
;
A
#
# COMPACT_ATOMS: atom_id res chain seq x y z
N MET A 1 0.01 -11.12 3.80
CA MET A 1 -1.23 -11.72 4.34
C MET A 1 -1.59 -10.93 5.58
N SER A 2 -2.75 -10.28 5.61
CA SER A 2 -3.20 -9.47 6.75
C SER A 2 -3.90 -10.34 7.81
N VAL A 3 -3.81 -9.93 9.08
CA VAL A 3 -4.44 -10.59 10.25
C VAL A 3 -5.95 -10.79 10.08
N TRP A 4 -6.60 -9.92 9.31
CA TRP A 4 -8.04 -9.98 9.02
C TRP A 4 -8.48 -11.18 8.18
N ARG A 5 -7.58 -11.80 7.41
CA ARG A 5 -7.90 -12.98 6.58
C ARG A 5 -7.83 -14.31 7.32
N ILE A 6 -7.41 -14.33 8.59
CA ILE A 6 -7.23 -15.56 9.36
C ILE A 6 -8.51 -15.95 10.14
N ALA A 7 -9.51 -15.06 10.24
CA ALA A 7 -10.68 -15.25 11.11
C ALA A 7 -12.02 -15.49 10.36
N THR A 8 -12.02 -15.60 9.04
CA THR A 8 -13.25 -15.77 8.22
C THR A 8 -13.27 -17.06 7.41
N ASP A 9 -12.53 -18.09 7.84
CA ASP A 9 -12.46 -19.39 7.17
C ASP A 9 -13.73 -20.24 7.44
N GLU A 10 -14.89 -19.62 7.28
CA GLU A 10 -16.18 -20.32 7.28
C GLU A 10 -16.45 -20.80 5.85
N GLY A 11 -16.37 -22.12 5.68
CA GLY A 11 -16.47 -22.80 4.40
C GLY A 11 -17.78 -22.53 3.65
N PRO A 12 -17.85 -22.92 2.36
CA PRO A 12 -18.98 -22.58 1.51
C PRO A 12 -20.24 -23.29 2.01
N LEU A 13 -21.31 -22.54 2.25
CA LEU A 13 -22.65 -23.10 2.45
C LEU A 13 -23.18 -23.64 1.11
N PRO A 14 -23.91 -24.76 1.11
CA PRO A 14 -24.42 -25.36 -0.12
C PRO A 14 -25.55 -24.50 -0.69
N GLY A 15 -25.24 -23.70 -1.71
CA GLY A 15 -26.19 -22.81 -2.37
C GLY A 15 -25.63 -21.92 -3.47
N ASP A 16 -24.32 -21.90 -3.72
CA ASP A 16 -23.70 -21.09 -4.78
C ASP A 16 -23.97 -21.68 -6.17
N LEU A 17 -25.19 -21.45 -6.65
CA LEU A 17 -25.50 -21.35 -8.06
C LEU A 17 -25.80 -19.88 -8.36
N ASP A 18 -24.75 -19.12 -8.67
CA ASP A 18 -24.90 -17.97 -9.54
C ASP A 18 -23.58 -17.73 -10.27
N GLU A 19 -23.46 -18.27 -11.49
CA GLU A 19 -22.52 -17.81 -12.51
C GLU A 19 -22.93 -16.40 -12.97
N GLY A 20 -22.93 -15.44 -12.05
CA GLY A 20 -23.14 -14.03 -12.34
C GLY A 20 -21.79 -13.40 -12.67
N ALA A 21 -21.67 -12.78 -13.85
CA ALA A 21 -20.51 -11.98 -14.20
C ALA A 21 -20.13 -11.06 -13.03
N PRO A 22 -18.82 -10.96 -12.67
CA PRO A 22 -18.41 -10.29 -11.44
C PRO A 22 -18.99 -8.88 -11.44
N SER A 23 -19.73 -8.54 -10.38
CA SER A 23 -20.40 -7.24 -10.31
C SER A 23 -19.36 -6.13 -10.40
N ILE A 24 -19.75 -4.92 -10.83
CA ILE A 24 -18.84 -3.77 -10.85
C ILE A 24 -18.21 -3.55 -9.46
N ARG A 25 -18.95 -3.89 -8.39
CA ARG A 25 -18.45 -3.87 -7.02
C ARG A 25 -17.38 -4.92 -6.77
N ASP A 26 -17.53 -6.14 -7.28
CA ASP A 26 -16.53 -7.20 -7.14
C ASP A 26 -15.29 -6.91 -7.98
N GLN A 27 -15.47 -6.35 -9.19
CA GLN A 27 -14.36 -5.89 -10.02
C GLN A 27 -13.61 -4.74 -9.34
N PHE A 28 -14.32 -3.78 -8.75
CA PHE A 28 -13.72 -2.67 -8.02
C PHE A 28 -13.06 -3.11 -6.71
N SER A 29 -13.64 -4.07 -5.99
CA SER A 29 -13.05 -4.65 -4.79
C SER A 29 -11.78 -5.43 -5.12
N ASN A 30 -11.82 -6.29 -6.14
CA ASN A 30 -10.64 -7.01 -6.63
C ASN A 30 -9.55 -6.04 -7.12
N PHE A 31 -9.96 -4.92 -7.72
CA PHE A 31 -9.06 -3.87 -8.16
C PHE A 31 -8.39 -3.15 -7.00
N ILE A 32 -9.15 -2.75 -5.98
CA ILE A 32 -8.60 -2.17 -4.74
C ILE A 32 -7.68 -3.18 -4.05
N ASP A 33 -8.08 -4.44 -3.95
CA ASP A 33 -7.26 -5.49 -3.34
C ASP A 33 -5.92 -5.66 -4.06
N LYS A 34 -5.89 -5.59 -5.39
CA LYS A 34 -4.64 -5.66 -6.17
C LYS A 34 -3.70 -4.48 -5.88
N VAL A 35 -4.25 -3.27 -5.79
CA VAL A 35 -3.46 -2.06 -5.50
C VAL A 35 -2.98 -2.04 -4.04
N VAL A 36 -3.86 -2.39 -3.11
CA VAL A 36 -3.58 -2.37 -1.67
C VAL A 36 -2.72 -3.54 -1.22
N LYS A 37 -2.68 -4.66 -1.95
CA LYS A 37 -1.83 -5.84 -1.67
C LYS A 37 -0.37 -5.49 -1.45
N TRP A 38 0.14 -4.48 -2.15
CA TRP A 38 1.54 -4.06 -2.06
C TRP A 38 1.82 -3.09 -0.91
N ILE A 39 0.77 -2.48 -0.35
CA ILE A 39 0.89 -1.53 0.74
C ILE A 39 0.76 -2.30 2.06
N PRO A 40 1.75 -2.21 2.98
CA PRO A 40 1.58 -2.78 4.30
C PRO A 40 0.47 -2.02 5.05
N GLY A 41 -0.73 -2.61 5.11
CA GLY A 41 -1.93 -1.95 5.62
C GLY A 41 -1.78 -1.41 7.04
N ASP A 42 -1.06 -2.13 7.90
CA ASP A 42 -0.78 -1.70 9.28
C ASP A 42 0.04 -0.41 9.31
N ILE A 43 1.00 -0.27 8.38
CA ILE A 43 1.88 0.90 8.29
C ILE A 43 1.13 2.07 7.66
N ALA A 44 0.28 1.80 6.66
CA ALA A 44 -0.64 2.80 6.12
C ALA A 44 -1.59 3.35 7.19
N ALA A 45 -2.15 2.48 8.04
CA ALA A 45 -3.02 2.87 9.15
C ALA A 45 -2.26 3.70 10.20
N ILE A 46 -1.06 3.27 10.60
CA ILE A 46 -0.21 4.02 11.54
C ILE A 46 0.18 5.39 10.95
N TYR A 47 0.54 5.44 9.67
CA TYR A 47 0.90 6.69 9.00
C TYR A 47 -0.28 7.66 8.95
N ALA A 48 -1.46 7.19 8.54
CA ALA A 48 -2.68 8.00 8.49
C ALA A 48 -3.09 8.50 9.88
N ALA A 49 -3.05 7.64 10.90
CA ALA A 49 -3.31 8.01 12.29
C ALA A 49 -2.29 9.06 12.79
N GLY A 50 -1.02 8.90 12.42
CA GLY A 50 0.04 9.87 12.70
C GLY A 50 -0.25 11.22 12.06
N ILE A 51 -0.61 11.27 10.78
CA ILE A 51 -0.96 12.53 10.09
C ILE A 51 -2.11 13.24 10.80
N VAL A 52 -3.18 12.53 11.15
CA VAL A 52 -4.33 13.10 11.88
C VAL A 52 -3.87 13.65 13.23
N GLY A 53 -3.07 12.88 13.98
CA GLY A 53 -2.51 13.30 15.27
C GLY A 53 -1.60 14.53 15.20
N PHE A 54 -0.74 14.62 14.20
CA PHE A 54 0.14 15.77 13.99
C PHE A 54 -0.63 17.01 13.49
N SER A 55 -1.63 16.82 12.64
CA SER A 55 -2.47 17.92 12.13
C SER A 55 -3.31 18.62 13.20
N GLY A 56 -3.54 17.97 14.35
CA GLY A 56 -4.26 18.52 15.50
C GLY A 56 -3.39 19.34 16.48
N GLN A 57 -2.07 19.45 16.27
CA GLN A 57 -1.21 20.24 17.16
C GLN A 57 -1.29 21.74 16.86
N ALA A 58 -1.51 22.54 17.91
CA ALA A 58 -1.67 24.00 17.88
C ALA A 58 -0.48 24.79 17.28
N ASN A 59 0.66 24.15 17.04
CA ASN A 59 1.86 24.77 16.45
C ASN A 59 1.98 24.57 14.92
N GLY A 60 0.96 24.06 14.24
CA GLY A 60 0.93 24.00 12.76
C GLY A 60 2.07 23.18 12.16
N GLY A 61 2.62 22.23 12.91
CA GLY A 61 3.70 21.37 12.44
C GLY A 61 3.19 20.45 11.36
N VAL A 62 3.46 20.77 10.10
CA VAL A 62 3.36 19.85 8.96
C VAL A 62 3.92 18.49 9.43
N PRO A 63 3.20 17.35 9.28
CA PRO A 63 3.75 16.05 9.64
C PRO A 63 5.14 15.94 9.02
N SER A 64 6.17 15.90 9.86
CA SER A 64 7.53 16.16 9.40
C SER A 64 7.90 15.10 8.37
N THR A 65 8.64 15.49 7.33
CA THR A 65 9.23 14.57 6.34
C THR A 65 9.86 13.34 7.02
N ALA A 66 10.35 13.49 8.26
CA ALA A 66 10.84 12.41 9.09
C ALA A 66 9.78 11.33 9.40
N TRP A 67 8.53 11.66 9.73
CA TRP A 67 7.47 10.66 9.95
C TRP A 67 7.15 9.87 8.68
N TRP A 68 7.14 10.56 7.53
CA TRP A 68 6.96 9.94 6.22
C TRP A 68 8.11 8.99 5.87
N ILE A 69 9.36 9.43 6.05
CA ILE A 69 10.56 8.60 5.85
C ILE A 69 10.58 7.41 6.80
N LEU A 70 10.24 7.60 8.08
CA LEU A 70 10.17 6.53 9.07
C LEU A 70 9.12 5.48 8.70
N SER A 71 7.96 5.92 8.20
CA SER A 71 6.89 5.01 7.75
C SER A 71 7.31 4.22 6.49
N ALA A 72 7.99 4.87 5.54
CA ALA A 72 8.55 4.19 4.37
C ALA A 72 9.65 3.19 4.76
N ALA A 73 10.54 3.56 5.68
CA ALA A 73 11.58 2.68 6.20
C ALA A 73 10.97 1.48 6.95
N ALA A 74 9.93 1.70 7.76
CA ALA A 74 9.19 0.63 8.41
C ALA A 74 8.55 -0.31 7.37
N ALA A 75 7.97 0.23 6.29
CA ALA A 75 7.41 -0.57 5.20
C ALA A 75 8.44 -1.46 4.51
N LEU A 76 9.64 -0.93 4.31
CA LEU A 76 10.76 -1.70 3.75
C LEU A 76 11.21 -2.81 4.71
N VAL A 77 11.53 -2.44 5.96
CA VAL A 77 12.11 -3.36 6.95
C VAL A 77 11.12 -4.47 7.33
N ILE A 78 9.88 -4.11 7.65
CA ILE A 78 8.85 -5.09 8.07
C ILE A 78 8.54 -6.05 6.93
N THR A 79 8.34 -5.55 5.71
CA THR A 79 8.09 -6.40 4.53
C THR A 79 9.27 -7.31 4.24
N PHE A 80 10.51 -6.82 4.36
CA PHE A 80 11.71 -7.63 4.17
C PHE A 80 11.76 -8.81 5.15
N PHE A 81 11.64 -8.54 6.45
CA PHE A 81 11.71 -9.58 7.48
C PHE A 81 10.53 -10.57 7.40
N LEU A 82 9.31 -10.08 7.14
CA LEU A 82 8.16 -10.96 6.96
C LEU A 82 8.31 -11.85 5.73
N SER A 83 8.76 -11.30 4.60
CA SER A 83 9.02 -12.10 3.39
C SER A 83 10.13 -13.13 3.63
N LEU A 84 11.20 -12.75 4.33
CA LEU A 84 12.30 -13.65 4.66
C LEU A 84 11.82 -14.80 5.56
N LYS A 85 10.96 -14.52 6.54
CA LYS A 85 10.40 -15.50 7.47
C LYS A 85 9.44 -16.51 6.81
N HIS A 86 8.66 -16.08 5.81
CA HIS A 86 7.58 -16.88 5.22
C HIS A 86 7.95 -17.52 3.87
N ALA A 87 9.21 -17.90 3.67
CA ALA A 87 9.74 -18.58 2.48
C ALA A 87 10.22 -17.69 1.30
N GLY A 88 10.76 -16.50 1.57
CA GLY A 88 11.48 -15.72 0.56
C GLY A 88 13.00 -15.88 0.68
N GLY A 89 13.69 -16.25 -0.41
CA GLY A 89 15.14 -16.05 -0.49
C GLY A 89 15.52 -14.57 -0.32
N PRO A 90 16.74 -14.24 0.15
CA PRO A 90 17.11 -12.86 0.49
C PRO A 90 16.90 -11.88 -0.67
N ARG A 91 17.16 -12.32 -1.90
CA ARG A 91 16.91 -11.54 -3.13
C ARG A 91 15.41 -11.29 -3.38
N GLY A 92 14.57 -12.31 -3.20
CA GLY A 92 13.12 -12.17 -3.38
C GLY A 92 12.48 -11.27 -2.33
N SER A 93 12.93 -11.39 -1.08
CA SER A 93 12.49 -10.55 0.03
C SER A 93 12.92 -9.08 -0.14
N ALA A 94 14.12 -8.84 -0.66
CA ALA A 94 14.56 -7.48 -1.00
C ALA A 94 13.69 -6.82 -2.07
N VAL A 95 13.35 -7.54 -3.14
CA VAL A 95 12.47 -7.00 -4.20
C VAL A 95 11.08 -6.70 -3.65
N ARG A 96 10.48 -7.61 -2.89
CA ARG A 96 9.16 -7.38 -2.26
C ARG A 96 9.17 -6.20 -1.30
N ALA A 97 10.24 -6.03 -0.52
CA ALA A 97 10.41 -4.89 0.37
C ALA A 97 10.53 -3.55 -0.36
N LEU A 98 11.30 -3.52 -1.45
CA LEU A 98 11.43 -2.33 -2.30
C LEU A 98 10.10 -1.97 -2.97
N LEU A 99 9.37 -2.98 -3.48
CA LEU A 99 8.04 -2.77 -4.05
C LEU A 99 7.06 -2.25 -2.99
N ALA A 100 7.08 -2.78 -1.77
CA ALA A 100 6.22 -2.27 -0.70
C ALA A 100 6.53 -0.82 -0.29
N ALA A 101 7.82 -0.46 -0.24
CA ALA A 101 8.21 0.92 0.01
C ALA A 101 7.76 1.86 -1.13
N ALA A 102 7.94 1.45 -2.39
CA ALA A 102 7.48 2.20 -3.55
C ALA A 102 5.95 2.36 -3.58
N ALA A 103 5.21 1.29 -3.29
CA ALA A 103 3.76 1.31 -3.18
C ALA A 103 3.30 2.28 -2.08
N PHE A 104 3.98 2.27 -0.91
CA PHE A 104 3.72 3.22 0.15
C PHE A 104 3.95 4.67 -0.30
N PHE A 105 5.02 4.95 -1.05
CA PHE A 105 5.27 6.30 -1.57
C PHE A 105 4.19 6.77 -2.53
N ILE A 106 3.80 5.94 -3.50
CA ILE A 106 2.72 6.24 -4.46
C ILE A 106 1.41 6.50 -3.72
N TRP A 107 1.06 5.62 -2.77
CA TRP A 107 -0.14 5.78 -1.97
C TRP A 107 -0.10 7.03 -1.09
N SER A 108 1.03 7.34 -0.45
CA SER A 108 1.14 8.53 0.40
C SER A 108 0.91 9.83 -0.37
N ALA A 109 1.12 9.86 -1.68
CA ALA A 109 0.81 11.01 -2.54
C ALA A 109 -0.70 11.30 -2.63
N THR A 110 -1.57 10.32 -2.33
CA THR A 110 -3.02 10.55 -2.28
C THR A 110 -3.47 11.19 -0.96
N ILE A 111 -2.60 11.27 0.04
CA ILE A 111 -2.94 11.86 1.35
C ILE A 111 -2.64 13.37 1.34
N PRO A 112 -3.65 14.22 1.60
CA PRO A 112 -3.44 15.64 1.84
C PRO A 112 -2.50 15.86 3.03
N SER A 113 -1.53 16.76 2.91
CA SER A 113 -0.52 17.03 3.95
C SER A 113 0.44 15.88 4.25
N SER A 114 0.64 14.97 3.28
CA SER A 114 1.72 13.98 3.32
C SER A 114 3.09 14.63 3.12
N GLY A 115 4.16 13.83 3.24
CA GLY A 115 5.53 14.30 3.01
C GLY A 115 5.75 14.89 1.61
N TRP A 116 4.88 14.60 0.64
CA TRP A 116 4.91 15.22 -0.69
C TRP A 116 4.62 16.73 -0.66
N ALA A 117 3.87 17.21 0.31
CA ALA A 117 3.54 18.63 0.43
C ALA A 117 4.77 19.52 0.72
N THR A 118 5.93 18.93 1.04
CA THR A 118 7.19 19.68 1.20
C THR A 118 7.81 20.08 -0.13
N PHE A 119 7.34 19.52 -1.25
CA PHE A 119 7.77 19.88 -2.59
C PHE A 119 6.77 20.84 -3.22
N ASP A 120 7.25 22.00 -3.66
CA ASP A 120 6.41 23.10 -4.16
C ASP A 120 5.42 22.64 -5.25
N TRP A 121 5.88 21.82 -6.20
CA TRP A 121 5.01 21.31 -7.27
C TRP A 121 3.83 20.50 -6.74
N PHE A 122 4.04 19.68 -5.70
CA PHE A 122 2.99 18.86 -5.11
C PHE A 122 2.04 19.69 -4.25
N ALA A 123 2.56 20.72 -3.56
CA ALA A 123 1.74 21.67 -2.83
C ALA A 123 0.82 22.48 -3.77
N ASP A 124 1.37 22.95 -4.90
CA ASP A 124 0.64 23.74 -5.90
C ASP A 124 -0.40 22.92 -6.67
N ASN A 125 -0.17 21.61 -6.83
CA ASN A 125 -1.02 20.71 -7.63
C ASN A 125 -1.79 19.70 -6.77
N ALA A 126 -2.01 19.96 -5.48
CA ALA A 126 -2.58 19.01 -4.53
C ALA A 126 -3.93 18.38 -4.94
N ARG A 127 -4.71 19.03 -5.81
CA ARG A 127 -5.98 18.50 -6.35
C ARG A 127 -5.80 17.45 -7.45
N ILE A 128 -4.72 17.54 -8.23
CA ILE A 128 -4.48 16.71 -9.40
C ILE A 128 -3.54 15.55 -9.06
N VAL A 129 -2.65 15.74 -8.08
CA VAL A 129 -1.71 14.71 -7.59
C VAL A 129 -2.38 13.36 -7.28
N PRO A 130 -3.53 13.28 -6.57
CA PRO A 130 -4.16 11.99 -6.27
C PRO A 130 -4.61 11.22 -7.52
N TRP A 131 -5.02 11.92 -8.58
CA TRP A 131 -5.40 11.29 -9.84
C TRP A 131 -4.19 10.67 -10.54
N PHE A 132 -3.07 11.40 -10.62
CA PHE A 132 -1.83 10.87 -11.16
C PHE A 132 -1.27 9.72 -10.31
N ALA A 133 -1.32 9.84 -8.99
CA ALA A 133 -0.91 8.78 -8.07
C ALA A 133 -1.77 7.52 -8.27
N GLY A 134 -3.07 7.68 -8.52
CA GLY A 134 -3.96 6.59 -8.93
C GLY A 134 -3.47 5.89 -10.18
N VAL A 135 -3.26 6.63 -11.29
CA VAL A 135 -2.76 6.06 -12.56
C VAL A 135 -1.40 5.37 -12.40
N ILE A 136 -0.47 6.02 -11.70
CA ILE A 136 0.86 5.47 -11.41
C ILE A 136 0.75 4.20 -10.56
N GLY A 137 -0.15 4.16 -9.58
CA GLY A 137 -0.42 2.98 -8.76
C GLY A 137 -0.89 1.77 -9.57
N LEU A 138 -1.68 2.01 -10.62
CA LEU A 138 -2.12 0.95 -11.53
C LEU A 138 -0.98 0.40 -12.37
N MET A 139 -0.20 1.28 -12.98
CA MET A 139 0.99 0.88 -13.74
C MET A 139 1.98 0.14 -12.84
N PHE A 140 2.16 0.63 -11.60
CA PHE A 140 3.02 0.01 -10.61
C PHE A 140 2.57 -1.39 -10.23
N THR A 141 1.26 -1.63 -10.10
CA THR A 141 0.74 -2.96 -9.74
C THR A 141 1.09 -4.00 -10.80
N ALA A 142 0.90 -3.69 -12.08
CA ALA A 142 1.29 -4.57 -13.19
C ALA A 142 2.81 -4.81 -13.21
N PHE A 143 3.61 -3.76 -12.98
CA PHE A 143 5.06 -3.87 -12.88
C PHE A 143 5.51 -4.73 -11.68
N ALA A 144 4.87 -4.57 -10.53
CA ALA A 144 5.19 -5.30 -9.31
C ALA A 144 4.89 -6.79 -9.46
N GLU A 145 3.78 -7.16 -10.10
CA GLU A 145 3.45 -8.54 -10.43
C GLU A 145 4.53 -9.15 -11.34
N TRP A 146 4.84 -8.49 -12.47
CA TRP A 146 5.91 -8.91 -13.38
C TRP A 146 7.27 -9.06 -12.69
N ALA A 147 7.65 -8.10 -11.86
CA ALA A 147 8.92 -8.11 -11.14
C ALA A 147 9.01 -9.24 -10.13
N THR A 148 7.88 -9.71 -9.58
CA THR A 148 7.83 -10.85 -8.66
C THR A 148 7.71 -12.20 -9.34
N GLU A 149 7.12 -12.29 -10.53
CA GLU A 149 7.09 -13.52 -11.34
C GLU A 149 8.50 -13.94 -11.81
N ALA A 150 9.39 -12.97 -12.05
CA ALA A 150 10.78 -13.21 -12.42
C ALA A 150 11.66 -13.75 -11.27
N ILE A 151 11.12 -13.86 -10.05
CA ILE A 151 11.85 -14.33 -8.87
C ILE A 151 11.53 -15.82 -8.67
N PRO A 152 12.54 -16.71 -8.70
CA PRO A 152 12.31 -18.12 -8.41
C PRO A 152 11.69 -18.26 -7.02
N ASN A 153 10.51 -18.89 -6.93
CA ASN A 153 10.01 -19.40 -5.66
C ASN A 153 10.95 -20.53 -5.19
N PRO A 154 11.28 -20.60 -3.89
CA PRO A 154 12.02 -21.75 -3.37
C PRO A 154 11.22 -23.06 -3.51
#